data_AF-A0A9C8MJL6-F1
#
_entry.id   AF-A0A9C8MJL6-F1
#
_cell.length_a   1.000
_cell.length_b   1.000
_cell.length_c   1.000
_cell.angle_alpha   90.00
_cell.angle_beta   90.00
_cell.angle_gamma   90.00
#
_symmetry.space_group_name_H-M   'P 1'
#
loop_
_entity.id
_entity.type
_entity.pdbx_description
1 polymer ?
#
loop_
_entity_poly.entity_id
_entity_poly.type
_entity_poly.pdbx_seq_one_letter_code
_entity_poly.pdbx_strand_id
1 'polypeptide(L)'
;TKADFVDKNYTNLKKGNFNKLALANPKLAPYGVAAEEVLTALNLKNSTQPKWVMGENISQTYQFVATDNADLGFVALSQIMDNGIVTKGSSWIIPSELYSPIRQDAVLLKTAQNNDGAKALLKYLHSDTAQHIIYDYGYKTE
;
A
#
# COMPACT_ATOMS: atom_id res chain seq x y z
N THR A 1 -8.95 11.39 -1.72
CA THR A 1 -9.83 12.52 -1.34
C THR A 1 -11.00 12.67 -2.30
N LYS A 2 -10.78 12.55 -3.62
CA LYS A 2 -11.81 12.66 -4.66
C LYS A 2 -12.72 11.43 -4.74
N ALA A 3 -14.03 11.62 -4.60
CA ALA A 3 -15.03 10.58 -4.87
C ALA A 3 -15.07 10.25 -6.37
N ASP A 4 -15.38 8.98 -6.70
CA ASP A 4 -15.57 8.48 -8.07
C ASP A 4 -14.42 8.72 -9.06
N PHE A 5 -13.21 9.01 -8.56
CA PHE A 5 -12.03 9.29 -9.37
C PHE A 5 -11.21 8.03 -9.69
N VAL A 6 -11.30 7.03 -8.82
CA VAL A 6 -10.74 5.69 -9.00
C VAL A 6 -11.89 4.70 -9.14
N ASP A 7 -11.93 3.99 -10.27
CA ASP A 7 -12.92 2.96 -10.56
C ASP A 7 -12.25 1.60 -10.80
N LYS A 8 -13.06 0.53 -10.83
CA LYS A 8 -12.57 -0.85 -11.04
C LYS A 8 -11.92 -1.08 -12.41
N ASN A 9 -12.16 -0.19 -13.37
CA ASN A 9 -11.58 -0.22 -14.71
C ASN A 9 -10.38 0.73 -14.85
N TYR A 10 -9.92 1.33 -13.74
CA TYR A 10 -8.79 2.26 -13.66
C TYR A 10 -8.83 3.31 -14.78
N THR A 11 -10.03 3.82 -15.10
CA THR A 11 -10.29 4.64 -16.29
C THR A 11 -9.39 5.87 -16.38
N ASN A 12 -9.27 6.63 -15.29
CA ASN A 12 -8.45 7.86 -15.26
C ASN A 12 -6.96 7.55 -15.38
N LEU A 13 -6.50 6.45 -14.77
CA LEU A 13 -5.13 5.98 -14.92
C LEU A 13 -4.84 5.61 -16.39
N LYS A 14 -5.73 4.84 -17.03
CA LYS A 14 -5.59 4.39 -18.42
C LYS A 14 -5.64 5.54 -19.43
N LYS A 15 -6.50 6.53 -19.20
CA LYS A 15 -6.64 7.71 -20.07
C LYS A 15 -5.59 8.78 -19.80
N GLY A 16 -4.83 8.67 -18.72
CA GLY A 16 -3.90 9.72 -18.31
C GLY A 16 -4.59 10.98 -17.75
N ASN A 17 -5.86 10.88 -17.33
CA ASN A 17 -6.69 11.99 -16.86
C ASN A 17 -6.41 12.30 -15.38
N PHE A 18 -5.17 12.67 -15.07
CA PHE A 18 -4.69 13.01 -13.74
C PHE A 18 -3.43 13.90 -13.84
N ASN A 19 -3.12 14.66 -12.80
CA ASN A 19 -1.93 15.51 -12.74
C ASN A 19 -0.68 14.69 -12.39
N LYS A 20 -0.67 14.09 -11.20
CA LYS A 20 0.43 13.22 -10.71
C LYS A 20 -0.08 11.88 -10.21
N LEU A 21 0.76 10.87 -10.37
CA LEU A 21 0.59 9.52 -9.83
C LEU A 21 1.69 9.28 -8.80
N ALA A 22 1.31 9.16 -7.53
CA ALA A 22 2.25 8.93 -6.44
C ALA A 22 2.63 7.44 -6.32
N LEU A 23 3.93 7.16 -6.29
CA LEU A 23 4.48 5.83 -6.03
C LEU A 23 5.48 5.94 -4.87
N ALA A 24 5.66 4.86 -4.11
CA ALA A 24 6.85 4.75 -3.26
C ALA A 24 8.05 4.42 -4.16
N ASN A 25 9.25 4.84 -3.76
CA ASN A 25 10.45 4.56 -4.54
C ASN A 25 10.75 3.06 -4.51
N PRO A 26 10.72 2.35 -5.66
CA PRO A 26 10.93 0.91 -5.71
C PRO A 26 12.32 0.46 -5.25
N LYS A 27 13.32 1.37 -5.26
CA LYS A 27 14.65 1.07 -4.73
C LYS A 27 14.70 1.04 -3.20
N LEU A 28 13.70 1.62 -2.53
CA LEU A 28 13.69 1.85 -1.09
C LEU A 28 12.54 1.11 -0.39
N ALA A 29 11.44 0.86 -1.09
CA ALA A 29 10.20 0.37 -0.50
C ALA A 29 9.56 -0.76 -1.33
N PRO A 30 9.17 -1.88 -0.70
CA PRO A 30 8.44 -2.98 -1.37
C PRO A 30 7.15 -2.53 -2.06
N TYR A 31 6.43 -1.56 -1.47
CA TYR A 31 5.22 -0.98 -2.10
C TYR A 31 5.50 -0.29 -3.43
N GLY A 32 6.71 0.27 -3.61
CA GLY A 32 7.13 0.86 -4.88
C GLY A 32 7.35 -0.20 -5.95
N VAL A 33 7.96 -1.33 -5.58
CA VAL A 33 8.16 -2.48 -6.47
C VAL A 33 6.81 -3.00 -6.95
N ALA A 34 5.87 -3.25 -6.02
CA ALA A 34 4.52 -3.71 -6.35
C ALA A 34 3.78 -2.72 -7.29
N ALA A 35 3.89 -1.40 -7.03
CA ALA A 35 3.29 -0.39 -7.90
C ALA A 35 3.84 -0.43 -9.33
N GLU A 36 5.16 -0.61 -9.48
CA GLU A 36 5.78 -0.77 -10.82
C GLU A 36 5.37 -2.07 -11.50
N GLU A 37 5.25 -3.18 -10.77
CA GLU A 37 4.76 -4.47 -11.30
C GLU A 37 3.35 -4.32 -11.85
N VAL A 38 2.44 -3.67 -11.10
CA VAL A 38 1.06 -3.42 -11.57
C VAL A 38 1.06 -2.58 -12.84
N LEU A 39 1.80 -1.48 -12.88
CA LEU A 39 1.86 -0.63 -14.07
C LEU A 39 2.49 -1.35 -15.26
N THR A 40 3.40 -2.30 -15.03
CA THR A 40 3.99 -3.14 -16.07
C THR A 40 2.98 -4.17 -16.57
N ALA A 41 2.31 -4.90 -15.69
CA ALA A 41 1.28 -5.88 -16.02
C ALA A 41 0.11 -5.27 -16.80
N LEU A 42 -0.24 -4.02 -16.50
CA LEU A 42 -1.29 -3.26 -17.20
C LEU A 42 -0.80 -2.59 -18.49
N ASN A 43 0.49 -2.69 -18.85
CA ASN A 43 1.12 -1.98 -19.96
C ASN A 43 0.99 -0.44 -19.88
N LEU A 44 0.95 0.12 -18.66
CA LEU A 44 0.77 1.55 -18.41
C LEU A 44 2.05 2.26 -17.93
N LYS A 45 3.11 1.53 -17.60
CA LYS A 45 4.38 2.08 -17.08
C LYS A 45 4.88 3.27 -17.91
N ASN A 46 5.18 3.05 -19.19
CA ASN A 46 5.73 4.10 -20.05
C ASN A 46 4.79 5.31 -20.22
N SER A 47 3.49 5.05 -20.35
CA SER A 47 2.48 6.12 -20.55
C SER A 47 2.27 6.99 -19.30
N THR A 48 2.49 6.43 -18.11
CA THR A 48 2.24 7.11 -16.83
C THR A 48 3.52 7.70 -16.22
N GLN A 49 4.69 7.18 -16.57
CA GLN A 49 5.99 7.57 -16.02
C GLN A 49 6.26 9.08 -16.01
N PRO A 50 5.91 9.87 -17.04
CA PRO A 50 6.11 11.33 -17.02
C PRO A 50 5.33 12.05 -15.91
N LYS A 51 4.31 11.41 -15.34
CA LYS A 51 3.45 11.95 -14.28
C LYS A 51 3.76 11.36 -12.91
N TRP A 52 4.78 10.51 -12.78
CA TRP A 52 5.13 9.93 -11.49
C TRP A 52 5.69 10.98 -10.53
N VAL A 53 5.31 10.86 -9.26
CA VAL A 53 5.96 11.53 -8.14
C VAL A 53 6.34 10.46 -7.11
N MET A 54 7.61 10.46 -6.70
CA MET A 54 8.17 9.40 -5.85
C MET A 54 8.22 9.86 -4.39
N GLY A 55 7.63 9.08 -3.50
CA GLY A 55 7.87 9.14 -2.07
C GLY A 55 9.00 8.19 -1.67
N GLU A 56 9.76 8.52 -0.63
CA GLU A 56 10.80 7.66 -0.07
C GLU A 56 10.22 6.37 0.53
N ASN A 57 8.98 6.42 1.00
CA ASN A 57 8.25 5.30 1.58
C ASN A 57 6.74 5.46 1.37
N ILE A 58 5.98 4.43 1.78
CA ILE A 58 4.53 4.37 1.58
C ILE A 58 3.76 5.46 2.34
N SER A 59 4.28 5.95 3.46
CA SER A 59 3.67 7.05 4.21
C SER A 59 3.77 8.38 3.47
N GLN A 60 4.92 8.69 2.86
CA GLN A 60 5.07 9.89 2.05
C GLN A 60 4.25 9.80 0.76
N THR A 61 4.19 8.62 0.13
CA THR A 61 3.33 8.39 -1.04
C THR A 61 1.87 8.65 -0.72
N TYR A 62 1.38 8.16 0.43
CA TYR A 62 0.04 8.46 0.91
C TYR A 62 -0.17 9.95 1.15
N GLN A 63 0.80 10.65 1.76
CA GLN A 63 0.70 12.09 2.00
C GLN A 63 0.45 12.88 0.71
N PHE A 64 1.13 12.55 -0.40
CA PHE A 64 0.88 13.23 -1.67
C PHE A 64 -0.58 13.14 -2.12
N VAL A 65 -1.21 11.98 -1.95
CA VAL A 65 -2.63 11.78 -2.29
C VAL A 65 -3.55 12.44 -1.26
N ALA A 66 -3.21 12.34 0.02
CA ALA A 66 -4.02 12.86 1.11
C ALA A 66 -4.08 14.40 1.12
N THR A 67 -3.05 15.06 0.60
CA THR A 67 -2.97 16.53 0.49
C THR A 67 -3.23 17.04 -0.93
N ASP A 68 -3.79 16.21 -1.82
CA ASP A 68 -4.11 16.56 -3.22
C ASP A 68 -2.90 17.03 -4.08
N ASN A 69 -1.68 16.77 -3.63
CA ASN A 69 -0.47 17.01 -4.43
C ASN A 69 -0.31 15.96 -5.55
N ALA A 70 -0.97 14.81 -5.40
CA ALA A 70 -1.17 13.82 -6.45
C ALA A 70 -2.64 13.39 -6.50
N ASP A 71 -3.16 13.25 -7.71
CA ASP A 71 -4.57 12.87 -7.93
C ASP A 71 -4.79 11.36 -7.73
N LEU A 72 -3.76 10.57 -8.03
CA LEU A 72 -3.74 9.12 -7.88
C LEU A 72 -2.50 8.71 -7.10
N GLY A 73 -2.56 7.58 -6.42
CA GLY A 73 -1.36 6.97 -5.86
C GLY A 73 -1.56 5.51 -5.47
N PHE A 74 -0.47 4.76 -5.50
CA PHE A 74 -0.40 3.42 -4.92
C PHE A 74 -0.10 3.54 -3.43
N VAL A 75 -1.07 3.19 -2.59
CA VAL A 75 -0.99 3.31 -1.13
C VAL A 75 -1.24 1.96 -0.46
N ALA A 76 -0.86 1.82 0.81
CA ALA A 76 -1.22 0.64 1.57
C ALA A 76 -2.70 0.68 1.95
N LEU A 77 -3.39 -0.46 1.86
CA LEU A 77 -4.81 -0.56 2.22
C LEU A 77 -5.05 -0.12 3.68
N SER A 78 -4.12 -0.44 4.58
CA SER A 78 -4.14 -0.04 5.99
C SER A 78 -4.10 1.46 6.25
N GLN A 79 -3.72 2.28 5.27
CA GLN A 79 -3.74 3.74 5.40
C GLN A 79 -5.10 4.35 5.09
N ILE A 80 -5.99 3.59 4.44
CA ILE A 80 -7.30 4.06 3.97
C ILE A 80 -8.46 3.22 4.49
N MET A 81 -8.18 2.08 5.10
CA MET A 81 -9.19 1.15 5.60
C MET A 81 -9.21 1.16 7.13
N ASP A 82 -10.42 1.15 7.68
CA ASP A 82 -10.69 0.99 9.11
C ASP A 82 -11.91 0.08 9.27
N ASN A 83 -11.83 -0.91 10.14
CA ASN A 83 -12.86 -1.94 10.33
C ASN A 83 -13.36 -2.57 9.00
N GLY A 84 -12.45 -2.89 8.08
CA GLY A 84 -12.81 -3.48 6.78
C GLY A 84 -13.41 -2.52 5.75
N ILE A 85 -13.54 -1.23 6.07
CA ILE A 85 -14.21 -0.24 5.23
C ILE A 85 -13.21 0.82 4.77
N VAL A 86 -13.16 1.09 3.46
CA VAL A 86 -12.40 2.23 2.94
C VAL A 86 -13.08 3.52 3.36
N THR A 87 -12.36 4.35 4.11
CA THR A 87 -12.93 5.50 4.84
C THR A 87 -12.92 6.80 4.06
N LYS A 88 -12.13 6.91 2.97
CA LYS A 88 -11.91 8.18 2.26
C LYS A 88 -11.75 8.00 0.75
N GLY A 89 -12.37 8.92 0.01
CA GLY A 89 -12.19 9.06 -1.44
C GLY A 89 -12.74 7.86 -2.22
N SER A 90 -12.07 7.54 -3.32
CA SER A 90 -12.35 6.39 -4.16
C SER A 90 -11.08 5.55 -4.30
N SER A 91 -11.25 4.23 -4.39
CA SER A 91 -10.13 3.28 -4.42
C SER A 91 -10.45 2.07 -5.28
N TRP A 92 -9.41 1.46 -5.84
CA TRP A 92 -9.48 0.18 -6.51
C TRP A 92 -8.55 -0.79 -5.78
N ILE A 93 -9.12 -1.89 -5.27
CA ILE A 93 -8.32 -2.98 -4.71
C ILE A 93 -7.71 -3.74 -5.88
N ILE A 94 -6.38 -3.66 -5.97
CA ILE A 94 -5.60 -4.23 -7.05
C ILE A 94 -5.64 -5.77 -6.91
N PRO A 95 -6.02 -6.50 -7.98
CA PRO A 95 -5.96 -7.95 -7.99
C PRO A 95 -4.53 -8.48 -7.73
N SER A 96 -4.40 -9.52 -6.89
CA SER A 96 -3.11 -10.04 -6.42
C SER A 96 -2.25 -10.65 -7.52
N GLU A 97 -2.83 -11.01 -8.66
CA GLU A 97 -2.11 -11.51 -9.84
C GLU A 97 -1.29 -10.43 -10.57
N LEU A 98 -1.50 -9.16 -10.25
CA LEU A 98 -0.81 -8.04 -10.89
C LEU A 98 0.52 -7.67 -10.22
N TYR A 99 0.85 -8.26 -9.07
CA TYR A 99 2.08 -7.96 -8.33
C TYR A 99 2.49 -9.10 -7.41
N SER A 100 3.78 -9.15 -7.08
CA SER A 100 4.33 -10.10 -6.13
C SER A 100 3.80 -9.79 -4.71
N PRO A 101 3.42 -10.81 -3.90
CA PRO A 101 2.91 -10.57 -2.55
C PRO A 101 3.86 -9.74 -1.68
N ILE A 102 3.33 -8.71 -1.02
CA ILE A 102 4.08 -7.86 -0.09
C ILE A 102 4.11 -8.53 1.29
N ARG A 103 5.09 -9.42 1.49
CA ARG A 103 5.29 -10.15 2.75
C ARG A 103 5.94 -9.25 3.80
N GLN A 104 5.42 -9.30 5.02
CA GLN A 104 5.90 -8.51 6.16
C GLN A 104 6.11 -9.43 7.35
N ASP A 105 7.38 -9.67 7.68
CA ASP A 105 7.78 -10.59 8.74
C ASP A 105 8.19 -9.82 10.01
N ALA A 106 7.84 -10.37 11.16
CA ALA A 106 8.34 -9.94 12.46
C ALA A 106 9.38 -10.94 12.97
N VAL A 107 10.54 -10.43 13.42
CA VAL A 107 11.63 -11.26 13.93
C VAL A 107 12.12 -10.78 15.29
N LEU A 108 12.51 -11.72 16.15
CA LEU A 108 13.18 -11.40 17.41
C LEU A 108 14.66 -11.13 17.14
N LEU A 109 15.13 -9.92 17.46
CA LEU A 109 16.54 -9.58 17.34
C LEU A 109 17.37 -10.40 18.34
N LYS A 110 18.57 -10.84 17.92
CA LYS A 110 19.49 -11.63 18.76
C LYS A 110 19.81 -10.94 20.09
N THR A 111 19.94 -9.62 20.09
CA THR A 111 20.19 -8.81 21.30
C THR A 111 19.02 -8.86 22.30
N ALA A 112 17.81 -9.17 21.84
CA ALA A 112 16.61 -9.29 22.65
C ALA A 112 16.21 -10.75 22.95
N GLN A 113 17.07 -11.74 22.64
CA GLN A 113 16.74 -13.16 22.79
C GLN A 113 16.35 -13.59 24.22
N ASN A 114 16.81 -12.84 25.24
CA ASN A 114 16.50 -13.09 26.64
C ASN A 114 15.56 -12.02 27.23
N ASN A 115 14.96 -11.18 26.40
CA ASN A 115 14.02 -10.16 26.84
C ASN A 115 12.59 -10.72 26.80
N ASP A 116 11.99 -10.88 27.98
CA ASP A 116 10.65 -11.45 28.11
C ASP A 116 9.56 -10.57 27.47
N GLY A 117 9.72 -9.24 27.51
CA GLY A 117 8.80 -8.30 26.85
C GLY A 117 8.82 -8.44 25.33
N ALA A 118 10.00 -8.60 24.73
CA ALA A 118 10.13 -8.81 23.29
C ALA A 118 9.51 -10.15 22.85
N LYS A 119 9.71 -11.22 23.63
CA LYS A 119 9.05 -12.52 23.41
C LYS A 119 7.53 -12.43 23.56
N ALA A 120 7.07 -11.70 24.58
CA ALA A 120 5.64 -11.51 24.84
C ALA A 120 4.97 -10.74 23.69
N LEU A 121 5.62 -9.70 23.15
CA LEU A 121 5.13 -8.97 22.00
C LEU A 121 5.02 -9.88 20.76
N LEU A 122 6.07 -10.66 20.47
CA LEU A 122 6.03 -11.59 19.34
C LEU A 122 4.90 -12.62 19.50
N LYS A 123 4.73 -13.18 20.71
CA LYS A 123 3.61 -14.06 21.02
C LYS A 123 2.25 -13.37 20.85
N TYR A 124 2.13 -12.11 21.27
CA TYR A 124 0.90 -11.34 21.13
C TYR A 124 0.53 -11.10 19.67
N LEU A 125 1.50 -10.82 18.79
CA LEU A 125 1.26 -10.65 17.35
C LEU A 125 0.63 -11.89 16.70
N HIS A 126 0.84 -13.09 17.26
CA HIS A 126 0.22 -14.34 16.82
C HIS A 126 -1.12 -14.66 17.52
N SER A 127 -1.57 -13.85 18.47
CA SER A 127 -2.85 -14.07 19.16
C SER A 127 -4.03 -13.71 18.27
N ASP A 128 -5.19 -14.35 18.48
CA ASP A 128 -6.41 -14.05 17.74
C ASP A 128 -6.76 -12.57 17.77
N THR A 129 -6.59 -11.89 18.91
CA THR A 129 -6.83 -10.45 19.05
C THR A 129 -5.98 -9.62 18.07
N ALA A 130 -4.67 -9.88 18.02
CA ALA A 130 -3.78 -9.16 17.11
C ALA A 130 -4.08 -9.50 15.64
N GLN A 131 -4.38 -10.76 15.36
CA GLN A 131 -4.75 -11.21 14.02
C GLN A 131 -6.02 -10.49 13.53
N HIS A 132 -7.06 -10.36 14.37
CA HIS A 132 -8.26 -9.60 14.04
C HIS A 132 -7.94 -8.14 13.71
N ILE A 133 -7.13 -7.47 14.55
CA ILE A 133 -6.70 -6.09 14.28
C ILE A 133 -5.97 -5.99 12.92
N ILE A 134 -5.08 -6.93 12.63
CA ILE A 134 -4.33 -6.99 11.37
C ILE A 134 -5.30 -7.11 10.17
N TYR A 135 -6.34 -7.96 10.28
CA TYR A 135 -7.38 -8.11 9.26
C TYR A 135 -8.25 -6.87 9.11
N ASP A 136 -8.63 -6.21 10.21
CA ASP A 136 -9.47 -5.01 10.20
C ASP A 136 -8.81 -3.81 9.48
N TYR A 137 -7.48 -3.79 9.45
CA TYR A 137 -6.67 -2.84 8.67
C TYR A 137 -6.24 -3.38 7.29
N GLY A 138 -6.70 -4.56 6.88
CA GLY A 138 -6.62 -5.01 5.48
C GLY A 138 -5.35 -5.75 5.12
N TYR A 139 -4.59 -6.14 6.13
CA TYR A 139 -3.55 -7.14 5.96
C TYR A 139 -4.16 -8.55 5.95
N LYS A 140 -3.35 -9.51 5.55
CA LYS A 140 -3.65 -10.94 5.63
C LYS A 140 -2.53 -11.62 6.40
N THR A 141 -2.83 -12.75 7.02
CA THR A 141 -1.82 -13.62 7.62
C THR A 141 -1.85 -14.99 6.96
N GLU A 142 -0.69 -15.62 6.89
CA GLU A 142 -0.48 -16.98 6.37
C GLU A 142 -0.03 -17.90 7.49
#